data_AF-A0A7W0J5G7-F1
#
_entry.id   AF-A0A7W0J5G7-F1
#
_cell.length_a   1.000
_cell.length_b   1.000
_cell.length_c   1.000
_cell.angle_alpha   90.00
_cell.angle_beta   90.00
_cell.angle_gamma   90.00
#
_symmetry.space_group_name_H-M   'P 1'
#
loop_
_entity.id
_entity.type
_entity.pdbx_description
1 polymer ?
#
loop_
_entity_poly.entity_id
_entity_poly.type
_entity_poly.pdbx_seq_one_letter_code
_entity_poly.pdbx_strand_id
1 'polypeptide(L)'
;MHKGYLILILHAHLPYIRHPEHEYFLEENWLYEAITESYMPLIDVFDRLLNDNIDFRITLSLSPTLVEMFNDSFLRERYLRYINNLIELSEKELLRTRGDISFEPLARMYNNRFKRVKF
;
A
#
# COMPACT_ATOMS: atom_id res chain seq x y z
N MET A 1 21.82 -21.22 24.05
CA MET A 1 21.73 -21.98 22.78
C MET A 1 20.63 -21.37 21.93
N HIS A 2 20.95 -20.88 20.73
CA HIS A 2 19.92 -20.51 19.75
C HIS A 2 19.28 -21.80 19.20
N LYS A 3 17.96 -21.81 19.02
CA LYS A 3 17.22 -22.98 18.51
C LYS A 3 17.37 -23.18 16.99
N GLY A 4 18.01 -22.23 16.30
CA GLY A 4 18.19 -22.17 14.86
C GLY A 4 18.20 -20.71 14.38
N TYR A 5 18.35 -20.52 13.07
CA TYR A 5 18.24 -19.22 12.41
C TYR A 5 16.96 -19.19 11.57
N LEU A 6 16.22 -18.08 11.61
CA LEU A 6 15.07 -17.82 10.74
C LEU A 6 15.46 -16.75 9.74
N ILE A 7 15.18 -16.98 8.45
CA ILE A 7 15.36 -16.01 7.39
C ILE A 7 14.02 -15.84 6.68
N LEU A 8 13.47 -14.62 6.72
CA LEU A 8 12.30 -14.24 5.96
C LEU A 8 12.75 -13.48 4.70
N ILE A 9 12.45 -14.03 3.53
CA ILE A 9 12.74 -13.42 2.23
C ILE A 9 11.41 -13.10 1.55
N LEU A 10 11.14 -11.81 1.37
CA LEU A 10 9.97 -11.31 0.67
C LEU A 10 10.40 -10.92 -0.74
N HIS A 11 9.81 -11.52 -1.77
CA HIS A 11 10.06 -11.16 -3.17
C HIS A 11 8.87 -10.36 -3.71
N ALA A 12 9.09 -9.08 -3.98
CA ALA A 12 8.12 -8.18 -4.57
C ALA A 12 8.42 -7.97 -6.06
N HIS A 13 7.44 -8.30 -6.89
CA HIS A 13 7.54 -8.22 -8.34
C HIS A 13 6.19 -7.85 -8.94
N LEU A 14 6.24 -7.00 -9.96
CA LEU A 14 5.16 -6.79 -10.91
C LEU A 14 5.77 -6.72 -12.33
N PRO A 15 5.04 -7.19 -13.36
CA PRO A 15 5.41 -6.91 -14.74
C PRO A 15 5.38 -5.40 -14.99
N TYR A 16 6.06 -4.95 -16.04
CA TYR A 16 6.08 -3.52 -16.36
C TYR A 16 4.73 -3.08 -16.93
N ILE A 17 4.02 -2.23 -16.19
CA ILE A 17 2.67 -1.78 -16.50
C ILE A 17 2.70 -0.25 -16.53
N ARG A 18 2.72 0.30 -17.75
CA ARG A 18 2.74 1.74 -17.98
C ARG A 18 2.09 2.03 -19.32
N HIS A 19 0.87 2.55 -19.29
CA HIS A 19 0.03 2.73 -20.47
C HIS A 19 -0.32 4.21 -20.68
N PRO A 20 0.63 5.05 -21.16
CA PRO A 20 0.40 6.47 -21.42
C PRO A 20 -0.68 6.75 -22.48
N GLU A 21 -0.92 5.79 -23.37
CA GLU A 21 -1.90 5.86 -24.44
C GLU A 21 -3.37 5.81 -23.97
N HIS A 22 -3.61 5.33 -22.74
CA HIS A 22 -4.94 5.21 -22.16
C HIS A 22 -5.05 6.09 -20.92
N GLU A 23 -6.12 6.89 -20.81
CA GLU A 23 -6.35 7.73 -19.62
C GLU A 23 -6.50 6.90 -18.33
N TYR A 24 -7.10 5.71 -18.46
CA TYR A 24 -7.28 4.72 -17.41
C TYR A 24 -6.99 3.32 -17.95
N PHE A 25 -6.27 2.52 -17.17
CA PHE A 25 -5.93 1.14 -17.51
C PHE A 25 -5.99 0.27 -16.25
N LEU A 26 -6.69 -0.86 -16.32
CA LEU A 26 -7.04 -1.65 -15.13
C LEU A 26 -5.80 -2.29 -14.49
N GLU A 27 -4.84 -2.70 -15.30
CA GLU A 27 -3.62 -3.38 -14.87
C GLU A 27 -2.74 -2.45 -14.03
N GLU A 28 -2.80 -1.13 -14.25
CA GLU A 28 -2.07 -0.17 -13.42
C GLU A 28 -2.58 -0.19 -11.97
N ASN A 29 -3.84 -0.59 -11.75
CA ASN A 29 -4.37 -0.75 -10.38
C ASN A 29 -3.61 -1.82 -9.61
N TRP A 30 -3.02 -2.83 -10.24
CA TRP A 30 -2.21 -3.82 -9.52
C TRP A 30 -1.02 -3.17 -8.81
N LEU A 31 -0.40 -2.17 -9.44
CA LEU A 31 0.67 -1.40 -8.81
C LEU A 31 0.12 -0.56 -7.65
N TYR A 32 -1.01 0.13 -7.86
CA TYR A 32 -1.62 1.01 -6.86
C TYR A 32 -2.11 0.25 -5.63
N GLU A 33 -2.73 -0.91 -5.83
CA GLU A 33 -3.16 -1.84 -4.79
C GLU A 33 -1.94 -2.41 -4.05
N ALA A 34 -0.90 -2.84 -4.77
CA ALA A 34 0.31 -3.37 -4.12
C ALA A 34 1.00 -2.31 -3.23
N ILE A 35 1.07 -1.05 -3.67
CA ILE A 35 1.58 0.07 -2.85
C ILE A 35 0.72 0.26 -1.61
N THR A 36 -0.60 0.37 -1.78
CA THR A 36 -1.56 0.70 -0.71
C THR A 36 -1.73 -0.43 0.30
N GLU A 37 -1.75 -1.66 -0.18
CA GLU A 37 -2.16 -2.82 0.61
C GLU A 37 -1.03 -3.70 1.11
N SER A 38 0.15 -3.60 0.49
CA SER A 38 1.32 -4.43 0.85
C SER A 38 2.54 -3.60 1.23
N TYR A 39 3.03 -2.72 0.35
CA TYR A 39 4.33 -2.06 0.57
C TYR A 39 4.29 -1.01 1.68
N MET A 40 3.29 -0.12 1.69
CA MET A 40 3.17 0.88 2.77
C MET A 40 2.88 0.23 4.13
N PRO A 41 2.01 -0.81 4.24
CA PRO A 41 1.86 -1.57 5.48
C PRO A 41 3.12 -2.30 5.95
N LEU A 42 3.96 -2.80 5.04
CA LEU A 42 5.26 -3.39 5.42
C LEU A 42 6.19 -2.33 6.02
N ILE A 43 6.24 -1.13 5.42
CA ILE A 43 6.99 0.00 5.96
C ILE A 43 6.50 0.34 7.38
N ASP A 44 5.17 0.40 7.61
CA ASP A 44 4.61 0.59 8.96
C ASP A 44 5.04 -0.45 9.99
N VAL A 45 5.14 -1.71 9.57
CA VAL A 45 5.59 -2.78 10.46
C VAL A 45 7.07 -2.58 10.78
N PHE A 46 7.90 -2.25 9.79
CA PHE A 46 9.32 -2.03 10.01
C PHE A 46 9.57 -0.81 10.91
N ASP A 47 8.87 0.30 10.68
CA ASP A 47 8.99 1.51 11.51
C ASP A 47 8.57 1.23 12.95
N ARG A 48 7.51 0.46 13.18
CA ARG A 48 7.10 0.04 14.54
C ARG A 48 8.15 -0.84 15.21
N LEU A 49 8.68 -1.84 14.51
CA LEU A 49 9.73 -2.71 15.06
C LEU A 49 10.99 -1.91 15.42
N LEU A 50 11.37 -0.91 14.61
CA LEU A 50 12.48 -0.01 14.90
C LEU A 50 12.18 0.88 16.13
N ASN A 51 11.00 1.49 16.20
CA ASN A 51 10.59 2.34 17.32
C ASN A 51 10.52 1.57 18.65
N ASP A 52 10.10 0.31 18.60
CA ASP A 52 10.05 -0.60 19.75
C ASP A 52 11.41 -1.23 20.08
N ASN A 53 12.48 -0.85 19.35
CA ASN A 53 13.84 -1.38 19.47
C ASN A 53 13.92 -2.92 19.39
N ILE A 54 13.10 -3.53 18.53
CA ILE A 54 13.12 -4.97 18.27
C ILE A 54 14.27 -5.31 17.31
N ASP A 55 15.13 -6.27 17.66
CA ASP A 55 16.15 -6.78 16.75
C ASP A 55 15.52 -7.78 15.76
N PHE A 56 15.27 -7.32 14.53
CA PHE A 56 14.70 -8.12 13.45
C PHE A 56 15.55 -8.10 12.18
N ARG A 57 15.46 -9.17 11.38
CA ARG A 57 16.10 -9.29 10.07
C ARG A 57 15.09 -9.79 9.05
N ILE A 58 14.84 -8.99 8.02
CA ILE A 58 13.98 -9.35 6.88
C ILE A 58 14.73 -8.96 5.61
N THR A 59 14.72 -9.83 4.60
CA THR A 59 15.26 -9.55 3.28
C THR A 59 14.11 -9.24 2.33
N LEU A 60 14.16 -8.08 1.69
CA LEU A 60 13.21 -7.69 0.64
C LEU A 60 13.93 -7.67 -0.71
N SER A 61 13.48 -8.50 -1.64
CA SER A 61 13.91 -8.51 -3.04
C SER A 61 12.90 -7.73 -3.87
N LEU A 62 13.37 -6.68 -4.56
CA LEU A 62 12.56 -5.88 -5.47
C LEU A 62 13.01 -6.13 -6.90
N SER A 63 12.09 -6.45 -7.82
CA SER A 63 12.45 -6.59 -9.23
C SER A 63 12.81 -5.23 -9.85
N PRO A 64 13.76 -5.17 -10.81
CA PRO A 64 14.10 -3.91 -11.50
C PRO A 64 12.88 -3.22 -12.12
N THR A 65 11.96 -4.00 -12.71
CA THR A 65 10.70 -3.49 -13.28
C THR A 65 9.84 -2.75 -12.26
N LEU A 66 9.75 -3.27 -11.04
CA LEU A 66 8.95 -2.68 -9.98
C LEU A 66 9.60 -1.38 -9.48
N VAL A 67 10.92 -1.38 -9.33
CA VAL A 67 11.69 -0.19 -8.92
C VAL A 67 11.58 0.93 -9.95
N GLU A 68 11.64 0.60 -11.25
CA GLU A 68 11.41 1.59 -12.32
C GLU A 68 10.00 2.17 -12.25
N MET A 69 8.96 1.35 -12.08
CA MET A 69 7.59 1.83 -11.93
C MET A 69 7.38 2.69 -10.67
N PHE A 70 8.06 2.37 -9.56
CA PHE A 70 8.04 3.23 -8.38
C PHE A 70 8.69 4.58 -8.61
N ASN A 71 9.62 4.71 -9.56
CA ASN A 71 10.30 5.97 -9.88
C ASN A 71 9.66 6.77 -11.01
N ASP A 72 8.76 6.16 -11.77
CA ASP A 72 8.06 6.81 -12.87
C ASP A 72 7.06 7.87 -12.36
N SER A 73 7.25 9.12 -12.78
CA SER A 73 6.43 10.26 -12.34
C SER A 73 4.97 10.15 -12.81
N PHE A 74 4.73 9.57 -13.98
CA PHE A 74 3.39 9.40 -14.54
C PHE A 74 2.57 8.39 -13.73
N LEU A 75 3.18 7.26 -13.36
CA LEU A 75 2.54 6.26 -12.47
C LEU A 75 2.33 6.82 -11.06
N ARG A 76 3.26 7.60 -10.52
CA ARG A 76 3.09 8.29 -9.23
C ARG A 76 1.91 9.26 -9.24
N GLU A 77 1.75 10.04 -10.31
CA GLU A 77 0.63 10.99 -10.42
C GLU A 77 -0.72 10.26 -10.50
N ARG A 78 -0.77 9.15 -11.24
CA ARG A 78 -1.96 8.29 -11.29
C ARG A 78 -2.28 7.63 -9.96
N TYR A 79 -1.24 7.15 -9.26
CA TYR A 79 -1.40 6.62 -7.92
C TYR A 79 -2.01 7.64 -6.96
N LEU A 80 -1.57 8.90 -7.03
CA LEU A 80 -2.15 9.98 -6.23
C LEU A 80 -3.64 10.19 -6.55
N ARG A 81 -4.04 10.12 -7.83
CA ARG A 81 -5.47 10.16 -8.20
C ARG A 81 -6.22 8.96 -7.61
N TYR A 82 -5.68 7.76 -7.75
CA TYR A 82 -6.27 6.53 -7.21
C TYR A 82 -6.51 6.62 -5.69
N ILE A 83 -5.49 6.99 -4.90
CA ILE A 83 -5.64 7.05 -3.44
C ILE A 83 -6.57 8.18 -3.00
N ASN A 84 -6.59 9.31 -3.72
CA ASN A 84 -7.54 10.40 -3.45
C ASN A 84 -8.98 9.97 -3.67
N ASN A 85 -9.25 9.21 -4.75
CA ASN A 85 -10.58 8.68 -5.03
C ASN A 85 -11.04 7.69 -3.94
N LEU A 86 -10.15 6.85 -3.43
CA LEU A 86 -10.45 5.95 -2.31
C LEU A 86 -10.72 6.71 -1.00
N ILE A 87 -9.95 7.78 -0.73
CA ILE A 87 -10.21 8.64 0.42
C ILE A 87 -11.60 9.29 0.28
N GLU A 88 -11.91 9.90 -0.86
CA GLU A 88 -13.21 10.50 -1.10
C GLU A 88 -14.36 9.49 -0.96
N LEU A 89 -14.20 8.29 -1.52
CA LEU A 89 -15.17 7.20 -1.40
C LEU A 89 -15.38 6.83 0.07
N SER A 90 -14.30 6.60 0.81
CA SER A 90 -14.40 6.23 2.23
C SER A 90 -14.98 7.34 3.11
N GLU A 91 -14.81 8.62 2.76
CA GLU A 91 -15.46 9.75 3.44
C GLU A 91 -16.96 9.78 3.17
N LYS A 92 -17.38 9.50 1.93
CA LYS A 92 -18.80 9.34 1.59
C LYS A 92 -19.43 8.15 2.31
N GLU A 93 -18.70 7.05 2.41
CA GLU A 93 -19.16 5.86 3.14
C GLU A 93 -19.30 6.12 4.64
N LEU A 94 -18.37 6.85 5.25
CA LEU A 94 -18.50 7.29 6.65
C LEU A 94 -19.77 8.11 6.92
N LEU A 95 -20.19 8.94 5.96
CA LEU A 95 -21.45 9.67 6.06
C LEU A 95 -22.66 8.73 5.88
N ARG A 96 -22.60 7.82 4.90
CA ARG A 96 -23.67 6.87 4.58
C ARG A 96 -23.94 5.88 5.72
N THR A 97 -22.88 5.44 6.40
CA THR A 97 -22.96 4.42 7.46
C THR A 97 -23.00 5.01 8.87
N ARG A 98 -23.19 6.33 9.00
CA ARG A 98 -23.15 6.99 10.31
C ARG A 98 -24.23 6.43 11.26
N GLY A 99 -23.80 5.99 12.44
CA GLY A 99 -24.64 5.35 13.45
C GLY A 99 -24.86 3.85 13.23
N ASP A 100 -24.37 3.28 12.13
CA ASP A 100 -24.42 1.84 11.89
C ASP A 100 -23.27 1.14 12.63
N ILE A 101 -23.63 0.35 13.65
CA ILE A 101 -22.68 -0.37 14.51
C ILE A 101 -21.84 -1.38 13.71
N SER A 102 -22.36 -1.90 12.60
CA SER A 102 -21.68 -2.90 11.78
C SER A 102 -20.75 -2.26 10.75
N PHE A 103 -21.21 -1.22 10.05
CA PHE A 103 -20.49 -0.69 8.89
C PHE A 103 -19.66 0.56 9.19
N GLU A 104 -20.04 1.40 10.15
CA GLU A 104 -19.27 2.61 10.47
C GLU A 104 -17.83 2.30 10.90
N PRO A 105 -17.55 1.29 11.76
CA PRO A 105 -16.18 0.98 12.15
C PRO A 105 -15.32 0.56 10.96
N LEU A 106 -15.90 -0.18 10.00
CA LEU A 106 -15.20 -0.64 8.81
C LEU A 106 -14.86 0.51 7.87
N ALA A 107 -15.82 1.39 7.58
CA ALA A 107 -15.60 2.59 6.77
C ALA A 107 -14.51 3.50 7.40
N ARG A 108 -14.52 3.63 8.73
CA ARG A 108 -13.51 4.38 9.48
C ARG A 108 -12.12 3.75 9.39
N MET A 109 -12.03 2.43 9.53
CA MET A 109 -10.76 1.70 9.40
C MET A 109 -10.12 1.96 8.03
N TYR A 110 -10.89 1.82 6.94
CA TYR A 110 -10.39 2.07 5.58
C TYR A 110 -10.03 3.54 5.35
N ASN A 111 -10.85 4.50 5.80
CA ASN A 111 -10.53 5.92 5.67
C ASN A 111 -9.21 6.28 6.35
N ASN A 112 -9.00 5.80 7.58
CA ASN A 112 -7.76 6.01 8.32
C ASN A 112 -6.57 5.38 7.59
N ARG A 113 -6.72 4.15 7.07
CA ARG A 113 -5.67 3.47 6.30
C ARG A 113 -5.29 4.26 5.05
N PHE A 114 -6.26 4.69 4.24
CA PHE A 114 -5.97 5.43 3.01
C PHE A 114 -5.33 6.79 3.28
N LYS A 115 -5.77 7.50 4.33
CA LYS A 115 -5.13 8.75 4.77
C LYS A 115 -3.69 8.55 5.21
N ARG A 116 -3.40 7.50 5.99
CA ARG A 116 -2.04 7.14 6.39
C ARG A 116 -1.18 6.69 5.22
N VAL A 117 -1.74 6.09 4.18
CA VAL A 117 -0.97 5.70 2.99
C VAL A 117 -0.56 6.93 2.18
N LYS A 118 -1.42 7.95 2.13
CA LYS A 118 -1.15 9.19 1.41
C LYS A 118 -0.13 10.12 2.10
N PHE A 119 -0.10 10.16 3.43
CA PHE A 119 0.74 11.06 4.25
C PHE A 119 1.71 10.28 5.14
#